data_AF-A0A924MWS0-F1
#
_entry.id   AF-A0A924MWS0-F1
#
_cell.length_a   1.000
_cell.length_b   1.000
_cell.length_c   1.000
_cell.angle_alpha   90.00
_cell.angle_beta   90.00
_cell.angle_gamma   90.00
#
_symmetry.space_group_name_H-M   'P 1'
#
loop_
_entity.id
_entity.type
_entity.pdbx_description
1 polymer ?
#
loop_
_entity_poly.entity_id
_entity_poly.type
_entity_poly.pdbx_seq_one_letter_code
_entity_poly.pdbx_strand_id
1 'polypeptide(L)'
;GMERARGAAEAELATLPAGRASLPPQARRESSQMRREVQALAQAQAENESHRGTQVLAPQAGEIAALLAAPGQPVVAGQTLATLLPAGAALEAELWVPTRSAGFVRAGMPVWLRVDAFPYARYGQLPAHVREVSRSTVAARDLGDVHAADEPGVAAPDNVFRVTVTPDPDAPTGAAIAWRQSLKAGMHVQASLETERRTLVEWALEPLAAWRVAAK
;
A
#
# COMPACT_ATOMS: atom_id res chain seq x y z
N GLY A 1 -66.67 16.94 71.47
CA GLY A 1 -66.39 16.42 70.11
C GLY A 1 -65.57 17.40 69.30
N MET A 2 -66.07 18.63 69.12
CA MET A 2 -65.47 19.62 68.22
C MET A 2 -64.13 20.21 68.68
N GLU A 3 -63.86 20.34 69.98
CA GLU A 3 -62.57 20.88 70.47
C GLU A 3 -61.36 19.99 70.15
N ARG A 4 -61.53 18.66 70.18
CA ARG A 4 -60.47 17.73 69.76
C ARG A 4 -60.21 17.78 68.26
N ALA A 5 -61.26 17.99 67.45
CA ALA A 5 -61.12 18.18 66.02
C ALA A 5 -60.42 19.51 65.66
N ARG A 6 -60.67 20.56 66.45
CA ARG A 6 -60.05 21.88 66.26
C ARG A 6 -58.56 21.87 66.64
N GLY A 7 -58.21 21.24 67.76
CA GLY A 7 -56.80 21.07 68.16
C GLY A 7 -56.01 20.18 67.20
N ALA A 8 -56.63 19.14 66.64
CA ALA A 8 -56.01 18.31 65.60
C ALA A 8 -55.76 19.11 64.30
N ALA A 9 -56.75 19.91 63.87
CA ALA A 9 -56.61 20.78 62.70
C ALA A 9 -55.53 21.88 62.89
N GLU A 10 -55.43 22.45 64.09
CA GLU A 10 -54.38 23.44 64.43
C GLU A 10 -52.98 22.82 64.45
N ALA A 11 -52.84 21.59 64.97
CA ALA A 11 -51.57 20.86 64.93
C ALA A 11 -51.17 20.53 63.49
N GLU A 12 -52.12 20.17 62.63
CA GLU A 12 -51.87 19.92 61.21
C GLU A 12 -51.43 21.19 60.47
N LEU A 13 -52.12 22.31 60.71
CA LEU A 13 -51.74 23.65 60.21
C LEU A 13 -50.35 24.09 60.67
N ALA A 14 -49.92 23.71 61.87
CA ALA A 14 -48.59 24.02 62.39
C ALA A 14 -47.47 23.19 61.72
N THR A 15 -47.77 22.04 61.12
CA THR A 15 -46.78 21.18 60.45
C THR A 15 -46.57 21.50 58.97
N LEU A 16 -47.56 22.07 58.30
CA LEU A 16 -47.49 22.48 56.88
C LEU A 16 -46.32 23.44 56.55
N PRO A 17 -45.98 24.46 57.37
CA PRO A 17 -44.86 25.35 57.12
C PRO A 17 -43.51 24.63 57.21
N ALA A 18 -43.36 23.70 58.15
CA ALA A 18 -42.15 22.89 58.29
C ALA A 18 -41.95 21.98 57.06
N GLY A 19 -43.04 21.40 56.54
CA GLY A 19 -43.05 20.68 55.27
C GLY A 19 -42.58 21.55 54.11
N ARG A 20 -43.17 22.73 53.92
CA ARG A 20 -42.76 23.68 52.86
C ARG A 20 -41.32 24.16 53.00
N ALA A 21 -40.85 24.40 54.22
CA ALA A 21 -39.48 24.83 54.49
C ALA A 21 -38.44 23.75 54.16
N SER A 22 -38.83 22.47 54.21
CA SER A 22 -37.96 21.34 53.89
C SER A 22 -37.84 21.02 52.39
N LEU A 23 -38.78 21.46 51.55
CA LEU A 23 -38.77 21.20 50.10
C LEU A 23 -37.58 21.84 49.36
N PRO A 24 -37.23 23.13 49.57
CA PRO A 24 -36.08 23.75 48.92
C PRO A 24 -34.73 23.06 49.19
N PRO A 25 -34.37 22.71 50.45
CA PRO A 25 -33.12 22.00 50.70
C PRO A 25 -33.12 20.55 50.19
N GLN A 26 -34.28 19.91 50.03
CA GLN A 26 -34.38 18.60 49.36
C GLN A 26 -34.12 18.74 47.86
N ALA A 27 -34.80 19.66 47.18
CA ALA A 27 -34.60 19.93 45.75
C ALA A 27 -33.15 20.37 45.43
N ARG A 28 -32.52 21.15 46.32
CA ARG A 28 -31.10 21.50 46.20
C ARG A 28 -30.18 20.28 46.33
N ARG A 29 -30.48 19.36 47.26
CA ARG A 29 -29.71 18.12 47.42
C ARG A 29 -29.84 17.22 46.21
N GLU A 30 -31.06 17.02 45.72
CA GLU A 30 -31.36 16.19 44.56
C GLU A 30 -30.72 16.75 43.28
N SER A 31 -30.86 18.05 43.02
CA SER A 31 -30.20 18.69 41.86
C SER A 31 -28.68 18.69 41.97
N SER A 32 -28.12 18.75 43.19
CA SER A 32 -26.67 18.60 43.40
C SER A 32 -26.20 17.17 43.17
N GLN A 33 -27.04 16.18 43.52
CA GLN A 33 -26.77 14.77 43.28
C GLN A 33 -26.82 14.44 41.79
N MET A 34 -27.89 14.85 41.09
CA MET A 34 -28.00 14.71 39.63
C MET A 34 -26.83 15.37 38.91
N ARG A 35 -26.39 16.56 39.35
CA ARG A 35 -25.20 17.21 38.76
C ARG A 35 -23.94 16.37 38.92
N ARG A 36 -23.72 15.75 40.09
CA ARG A 36 -22.56 14.87 40.31
C ARG A 36 -22.65 13.62 39.43
N GLU A 37 -23.83 13.04 39.27
CA GLU A 37 -24.05 11.87 38.42
C GLU A 37 -23.78 12.18 36.94
N VAL A 38 -24.25 13.34 36.44
CA VAL A 38 -23.96 13.79 35.06
C VAL A 38 -22.46 14.00 34.85
N GLN A 39 -21.77 14.61 35.82
CA GLN A 39 -20.32 14.83 35.73
C GLN A 39 -19.55 13.51 35.75
N ALA A 40 -19.94 12.56 36.62
CA ALA A 40 -19.33 11.24 36.67
C ALA A 40 -19.54 10.46 35.36
N LEU A 41 -20.74 10.54 34.78
CA LEU A 41 -21.04 9.91 33.50
C LEU A 41 -20.24 10.53 32.35
N ALA A 42 -20.13 11.86 32.30
CA ALA A 42 -19.33 12.55 31.29
C ALA A 42 -17.85 12.16 31.39
N GLN A 43 -17.32 12.03 32.60
CA GLN A 43 -15.95 11.58 32.82
C GLN A 43 -15.75 10.12 32.39
N ALA A 44 -16.67 9.22 32.76
CA ALA A 44 -16.63 7.83 32.31
C ALA A 44 -16.74 7.69 30.78
N GLN A 45 -17.51 8.56 30.12
CA GLN A 45 -17.58 8.61 28.66
C GLN A 45 -16.26 9.07 28.04
N ALA A 46 -15.65 10.14 28.56
CA ALA A 46 -14.36 10.62 28.09
C ALA A 46 -13.24 9.58 28.30
N GLU A 47 -13.23 8.89 29.44
CA GLU A 47 -12.31 7.77 29.70
C GLU A 47 -12.55 6.61 28.72
N ASN A 48 -13.80 6.25 28.46
CA ASN A 48 -14.14 5.20 27.50
C ASN A 48 -13.77 5.59 26.07
N GLU A 49 -13.99 6.84 25.66
CA GLU A 49 -13.56 7.34 24.35
C GLU A 49 -12.04 7.38 24.20
N SER A 50 -11.31 7.73 25.26
CA SER A 50 -9.84 7.61 25.30
C SER A 50 -9.38 6.16 25.16
N HIS A 51 -10.14 5.21 25.74
CA HIS A 51 -9.84 3.79 25.71
C HIS A 51 -10.38 3.07 24.46
N ARG A 52 -11.18 3.73 23.62
CA ARG A 52 -11.59 3.19 22.32
C ARG A 52 -10.34 3.10 21.44
N GLY A 53 -9.73 1.92 21.43
CA GLY A 53 -8.60 1.64 20.56
C GLY A 53 -8.97 1.96 19.11
N THR A 54 -8.21 2.86 18.49
CA THR A 54 -8.32 3.15 17.07
C THR A 54 -7.98 1.89 16.29
N GLN A 55 -8.97 1.28 15.67
CA GLN A 55 -8.78 0.12 14.81
C GLN A 55 -8.42 0.59 13.41
N VAL A 56 -7.25 0.17 12.92
CA VAL A 56 -6.87 0.37 11.53
C VAL A 56 -7.27 -0.88 10.75
N LEU A 57 -8.28 -0.75 9.90
CA LEU A 57 -8.77 -1.84 9.06
C LEU A 57 -7.98 -1.87 7.73
N ALA A 58 -7.82 -3.07 7.17
CA ALA A 58 -7.27 -3.21 5.83
C ALA A 58 -8.24 -2.59 4.80
N PRO A 59 -7.76 -1.80 3.83
CA PRO A 59 -8.62 -1.16 2.83
C PRO A 59 -9.26 -2.17 1.86
N GLN A 60 -8.64 -3.35 1.69
CA GLN A 60 -9.12 -4.43 0.82
C GLN A 60 -8.55 -5.77 1.28
N ALA A 61 -9.06 -6.87 0.71
CA ALA A 61 -8.54 -8.21 0.96
C ALA A 61 -7.13 -8.38 0.37
N GLY A 62 -6.24 -9.02 1.11
CA GLY A 62 -4.86 -9.20 0.70
C GLY A 62 -4.00 -9.87 1.78
N GLU A 63 -2.73 -10.06 1.48
CA GLU A 63 -1.72 -10.59 2.39
C GLU A 63 -0.83 -9.45 2.92
N ILE A 64 -0.38 -9.55 4.18
CA ILE A 64 0.54 -8.56 4.75
C ILE A 64 1.94 -8.86 4.21
N ALA A 65 2.45 -7.99 3.32
CA ALA A 65 3.79 -8.11 2.76
C ALA A 65 4.88 -7.69 3.75
N ALA A 66 4.60 -6.66 4.55
CA ALA A 66 5.50 -6.18 5.60
C ALA A 66 4.70 -5.57 6.75
N LEU A 67 5.09 -5.89 7.99
CA LEU A 67 4.59 -5.22 9.18
C LEU A 67 5.71 -4.34 9.73
N LEU A 68 5.51 -3.02 9.67
CA LEU A 68 6.50 -2.02 10.08
C LEU A 68 6.28 -1.57 11.53
N ALA A 69 5.07 -1.74 12.06
CA ALA A 69 4.72 -1.37 13.43
C ALA A 69 4.93 -2.53 14.41
N ALA A 70 5.46 -2.21 15.60
CA ALA A 70 5.62 -3.16 16.70
C ALA A 70 4.55 -2.95 17.80
N PRO A 71 4.14 -4.00 18.53
CA PRO A 71 3.28 -3.86 19.70
C PRO A 71 3.86 -2.89 20.72
N GLY A 72 3.04 -1.95 21.21
CA GLY A 72 3.46 -0.94 22.19
C GLY A 72 4.24 0.25 21.61
N GLN A 73 4.51 0.27 20.30
CA GLN A 73 5.11 1.42 19.65
C GLN A 73 4.07 2.55 19.53
N PRO A 74 4.38 3.78 19.98
CA PRO A 74 3.54 4.94 19.70
C PRO A 74 3.55 5.22 18.20
N VAL A 75 2.37 5.46 17.62
CA VAL A 75 2.20 5.73 16.18
C VAL A 75 1.57 7.11 15.97
N VAL A 76 1.97 7.78 14.90
CA VAL A 76 1.42 9.10 14.53
C VAL A 76 0.50 8.99 13.32
N ALA A 77 -0.42 9.94 13.17
CA ALA A 77 -1.29 10.01 12.01
C ALA A 77 -0.47 10.11 10.71
N GLY A 78 -0.78 9.28 9.73
CA GLY A 78 -0.07 9.21 8.45
C GLY A 78 1.16 8.29 8.45
N GLN A 79 1.53 7.70 9.59
CA GLN A 79 2.61 6.71 9.63
C GLN A 79 2.16 5.38 8.97
N THR A 80 2.99 4.86 8.07
CA THR A 80 2.78 3.53 7.48
C THR A 80 3.01 2.43 8.52
N LEU A 81 1.97 1.64 8.82
CA LEU A 81 2.05 0.55 9.79
C LEU A 81 2.34 -0.81 9.14
N ALA A 82 1.79 -1.04 7.96
CA ALA A 82 1.94 -2.28 7.21
C ALA A 82 1.80 -2.03 5.70
N THR A 83 2.42 -2.89 4.92
CA THR A 83 2.25 -2.97 3.47
C THR A 83 1.36 -4.16 3.14
N LEU A 84 0.27 -3.93 2.43
CA LEU A 84 -0.70 -4.96 2.03
C LEU A 84 -0.51 -5.30 0.55
N LEU A 85 -0.36 -6.58 0.23
CA LEU A 85 -0.39 -7.10 -1.13
C LEU A 85 -1.83 -7.54 -1.47
N PRO A 86 -2.49 -6.93 -2.47
CA PRO A 86 -3.89 -7.24 -2.80
C PRO A 86 -4.08 -8.69 -3.25
N ALA A 87 -5.19 -9.31 -2.85
CA ALA A 87 -5.57 -10.63 -3.36
C ALA A 87 -5.87 -10.54 -4.86
N GLY A 88 -5.23 -11.39 -5.67
CA GLY A 88 -5.38 -11.38 -7.13
C GLY A 88 -4.54 -10.33 -7.87
N ALA A 89 -3.57 -9.70 -7.20
CA ALA A 89 -2.60 -8.87 -7.88
C ALA A 89 -1.83 -9.69 -8.93
N ALA A 90 -1.81 -9.21 -10.17
CA ALA A 90 -0.99 -9.80 -11.22
C ALA A 90 0.48 -9.46 -10.94
N LEU A 91 1.35 -10.45 -11.12
CA LEU A 91 2.79 -10.20 -11.06
C LEU A 91 3.18 -9.34 -12.26
N GLU A 92 3.90 -8.25 -12.02
CA GLU A 92 4.40 -7.36 -13.06
C GLU A 92 5.89 -7.10 -12.84
N ALA A 93 6.64 -7.06 -13.91
CA ALA A 93 8.05 -6.73 -13.93
C ALA A 93 8.22 -5.30 -14.47
N GLU A 94 8.89 -4.45 -13.69
CA GLU A 94 9.26 -3.11 -14.10
C GLU A 94 10.69 -3.15 -14.65
N LEU A 95 10.81 -2.92 -15.96
CA LEU A 95 12.08 -2.91 -16.66
C LEU A 95 12.45 -1.48 -17.04
N TRP A 96 13.74 -1.20 -17.04
CA TRP A 96 14.24 0.09 -17.47
C TRP A 96 15.08 -0.05 -18.74
N VAL A 97 14.65 0.66 -19.78
CA VAL A 97 15.22 0.53 -21.12
C VAL A 97 15.86 1.86 -21.55
N PRO A 98 17.10 1.85 -22.05
CA PRO A 98 17.75 3.06 -22.57
C PRO A 98 16.95 3.70 -23.71
N THR A 99 17.01 5.03 -23.85
CA THR A 99 16.30 5.78 -24.91
C THR A 99 16.53 5.23 -26.32
N ARG A 100 17.76 4.78 -26.63
CA ARG A 100 18.11 4.19 -27.94
C ARG A 100 17.32 2.92 -28.27
N SER A 101 16.96 2.14 -27.26
CA SER A 101 16.26 0.88 -27.39
C SER A 101 14.75 1.05 -27.21
N ALA A 102 14.32 2.05 -26.43
CA ALA A 102 12.92 2.34 -26.16
C ALA A 102 12.09 2.63 -27.44
N GLY A 103 12.71 3.19 -28.49
CA GLY A 103 12.04 3.44 -29.77
C GLY A 103 11.59 2.17 -30.52
N PHE A 104 12.17 1.01 -30.19
CA PHE A 104 11.81 -0.27 -30.78
C PHE A 104 10.87 -1.10 -29.90
N VAL A 105 10.67 -0.69 -28.64
CA VAL A 105 9.80 -1.41 -27.71
C VAL A 105 8.35 -1.00 -27.91
N ARG A 106 7.46 -1.99 -28.11
CA ARG A 106 6.02 -1.78 -28.26
C ARG A 106 5.24 -2.67 -27.30
N ALA A 107 4.06 -2.19 -26.88
CA ALA A 107 3.11 -3.01 -26.14
C ALA A 107 2.72 -4.26 -26.97
N GLY A 108 2.56 -5.38 -26.28
CA GLY A 108 2.24 -6.69 -26.85
C GLY A 108 3.44 -7.50 -27.37
N MET A 109 4.67 -6.95 -27.35
CA MET A 109 5.83 -7.72 -27.78
C MET A 109 6.15 -8.87 -26.80
N PRO A 110 6.54 -10.05 -27.30
CA PRO A 110 7.00 -11.14 -26.46
C PRO A 110 8.37 -10.81 -25.87
N VAL A 111 8.55 -11.13 -24.59
CA VAL A 111 9.77 -10.89 -23.82
C VAL A 111 10.08 -12.12 -22.98
N TRP A 112 11.36 -12.42 -22.86
CA TRP A 112 11.83 -13.48 -21.98
C TRP A 112 12.45 -12.87 -20.73
N LEU A 113 11.81 -13.13 -19.58
CA LEU A 113 12.28 -12.69 -18.28
C LEU A 113 13.20 -13.75 -17.65
N ARG A 114 14.32 -13.30 -17.11
CA ARG A 114 15.28 -14.08 -16.33
C ARG A 114 15.24 -13.53 -14.91
N VAL A 115 15.03 -14.39 -13.93
CA VAL A 115 14.97 -13.97 -12.52
C VAL A 115 16.28 -14.35 -11.84
N ASP A 116 16.95 -13.38 -11.22
CA ASP A 116 18.29 -13.61 -10.67
C ASP A 116 18.29 -14.63 -9.52
N ALA A 117 17.19 -14.69 -8.75
CA ALA A 117 16.98 -15.69 -7.70
C ALA A 117 16.87 -17.13 -8.24
N PHE A 118 16.59 -17.32 -9.54
CA PHE A 118 16.39 -18.62 -10.18
C PHE A 118 17.28 -18.74 -11.43
N PRO A 119 18.49 -19.31 -11.32
CA PRO A 119 19.41 -19.43 -12.44
C PRO A 119 18.78 -20.08 -13.67
N TYR A 120 18.71 -19.33 -14.78
CA TYR A 120 18.03 -19.72 -16.02
C TYR A 120 18.54 -21.05 -16.61
N ALA A 121 19.80 -21.42 -16.35
CA ALA A 121 20.38 -22.69 -16.81
C ALA A 121 19.65 -23.92 -16.27
N ARG A 122 18.96 -23.79 -15.12
CA ARG A 122 18.18 -24.88 -14.50
C ARG A 122 16.67 -24.63 -14.57
N TYR A 123 16.27 -23.37 -14.52
CA TYR A 123 14.87 -22.96 -14.34
C TYR A 123 14.25 -22.36 -15.61
N GLY A 124 15.01 -22.24 -16.69
CA GLY A 124 14.56 -21.68 -17.95
C GLY A 124 14.31 -20.16 -17.88
N GLN A 125 13.60 -19.65 -18.88
CA GLN A 125 13.19 -18.25 -18.96
C GLN A 125 11.67 -18.17 -18.83
N LEU A 126 11.21 -17.07 -18.26
CA LEU A 126 9.80 -16.79 -18.03
C LEU A 126 9.23 -16.03 -19.23
N PRO A 127 8.36 -16.64 -20.05
CA PRO A 127 7.69 -15.93 -21.13
C PRO A 127 6.75 -14.87 -20.54
N ALA A 128 6.82 -13.68 -21.12
CA ALA A 128 6.06 -12.51 -20.72
C ALA A 128 5.77 -11.62 -21.93
N HIS A 129 4.92 -10.62 -21.76
CA HIS A 129 4.60 -9.65 -22.80
C HIS A 129 4.70 -8.23 -22.26
N VAL A 130 5.12 -7.30 -23.13
CA VAL A 130 5.11 -5.87 -22.78
C VAL A 130 3.68 -5.40 -22.59
N ARG A 131 3.33 -4.96 -21.39
CA ARG A 131 2.03 -4.37 -21.09
C ARG A 131 1.99 -2.92 -21.54
N GLU A 132 2.99 -2.14 -21.14
CA GLU A 132 3.03 -0.70 -21.38
C GLU A 132 4.48 -0.19 -21.46
N VAL A 133 4.68 0.83 -22.28
CA VAL A 133 5.91 1.63 -22.33
C VAL A 133 5.56 3.04 -21.88
N SER A 134 6.18 3.49 -20.79
CA SER A 134 5.99 4.85 -20.27
C SER A 134 6.40 5.88 -21.32
N ARG A 135 5.69 7.01 -21.35
CA ARG A 135 6.01 8.15 -22.23
C ARG A 135 7.02 9.13 -21.61
N SER A 136 7.30 8.99 -20.32
CA SER A 136 8.26 9.82 -19.61
C SER A 136 9.57 9.08 -19.37
N THR A 137 10.66 9.83 -19.48
CA THR A 137 12.00 9.38 -19.11
C THR A 137 12.28 9.64 -17.64
N VAL A 138 13.06 8.76 -17.03
CA VAL A 138 13.64 8.94 -15.70
C VAL A 138 15.16 8.99 -15.83
N ALA A 139 15.82 9.86 -15.07
CA ALA A 139 17.28 9.91 -15.07
C ALA A 139 17.81 8.67 -14.36
N ALA A 140 18.78 7.96 -14.95
CA ALA A 140 19.28 6.70 -14.38
C ALA A 140 19.87 6.87 -12.97
N ARG A 141 20.43 8.06 -12.67
CA ARG A 141 20.93 8.42 -11.33
C ARG A 141 19.86 8.43 -10.24
N ASP A 142 18.60 8.64 -10.59
CA ASP A 142 17.50 8.70 -9.63
C ASP A 142 16.96 7.30 -9.28
N LEU A 143 17.40 6.27 -10.01
CA LEU A 143 16.94 4.88 -9.86
C LEU A 143 17.77 4.03 -8.89
N GLY A 144 18.88 4.56 -8.37
CA GLY A 144 19.73 3.88 -7.37
C GLY A 144 20.16 2.46 -7.79
N ASP A 145 20.13 1.52 -6.85
CA ASP A 145 20.55 0.11 -7.03
C ASP A 145 19.63 -0.71 -7.96
N VAL A 146 18.47 -0.17 -8.35
CA VAL A 146 17.52 -0.82 -9.27
C VAL A 146 18.10 -0.90 -10.69
N HIS A 147 19.22 -0.22 -10.94
CA HIS A 147 19.88 -0.12 -12.24
C HIS A 147 21.16 -0.95 -12.34
N ALA A 148 21.04 -2.28 -12.23
CA ALA A 148 22.10 -3.18 -12.64
C ALA A 148 22.07 -3.39 -14.18
N ALA A 149 22.35 -2.33 -14.94
CA ALA A 149 22.76 -2.49 -16.34
C ALA A 149 24.22 -2.97 -16.34
N ASP A 150 24.42 -4.22 -15.94
CA ASP A 150 25.73 -4.86 -15.76
C ASP A 150 26.26 -5.40 -17.10
N GLU A 151 26.21 -4.57 -18.15
CA GLU A 151 26.88 -4.84 -19.43
C GLU A 151 28.28 -4.21 -19.37
N PRO A 152 29.34 -5.01 -19.14
CA PRO A 152 30.70 -4.48 -19.02
C PRO A 152 31.12 -3.80 -20.33
N GLY A 153 31.36 -2.48 -20.26
CA GLY A 153 31.83 -1.66 -21.39
C GLY A 153 30.79 -0.72 -22.01
N VAL A 154 29.54 -0.73 -21.54
CA VAL A 154 28.51 0.23 -21.98
C VAL A 154 28.34 1.31 -20.92
N ALA A 155 28.57 2.57 -21.28
CA ALA A 155 28.32 3.70 -20.38
C ALA A 155 26.84 3.71 -19.97
N ALA A 156 26.58 3.90 -18.66
CA ALA A 156 25.23 4.00 -18.13
C ALA A 156 24.46 5.10 -18.87
N PRO A 157 23.24 4.83 -19.38
CA PRO A 157 22.47 5.82 -20.12
C PRO A 157 22.04 6.97 -19.20
N ASP A 158 22.07 8.21 -19.70
CA ASP A 158 21.62 9.37 -18.92
C ASP A 158 20.13 9.30 -18.57
N ASN A 159 19.33 8.76 -19.49
CA ASN A 159 17.88 8.65 -19.39
C ASN A 159 17.39 7.27 -19.81
N VAL A 160 16.38 6.78 -19.10
CA VAL A 160 15.73 5.50 -19.35
C VAL A 160 14.22 5.63 -19.36
N PHE A 161 13.58 4.73 -20.10
CA PHE A 161 12.14 4.57 -20.14
C PHE A 161 11.73 3.39 -19.29
N ARG A 162 10.62 3.55 -18.56
CA ARG A 162 9.97 2.47 -17.86
C ARG A 162 9.16 1.61 -18.82
N VAL A 163 9.37 0.31 -18.79
CA VAL A 163 8.61 -0.69 -19.52
C VAL A 163 8.00 -1.67 -18.52
N THR A 164 6.68 -1.75 -18.47
CA THR A 164 5.97 -2.70 -17.63
C THR A 164 5.70 -3.96 -18.43
N VAL A 165 6.10 -5.11 -17.88
CA VAL A 165 5.98 -6.43 -18.51
C VAL A 165 5.17 -7.35 -17.62
N THR A 166 4.20 -8.04 -18.20
CA THR A 166 3.35 -8.98 -17.48
C THR A 166 3.69 -10.42 -17.91
N PRO A 167 4.01 -11.33 -16.98
CA PRO A 167 4.22 -12.74 -17.27
C PRO A 167 2.98 -13.35 -17.93
N ASP A 168 3.20 -14.25 -18.89
CA ASP A 168 2.10 -14.94 -19.56
C ASP A 168 1.45 -15.95 -18.60
N PRO A 169 0.16 -15.80 -18.25
CA PRO A 169 -0.55 -16.72 -17.36
C PRO A 169 -0.73 -18.11 -17.97
N ASP A 170 -0.79 -18.22 -19.30
CA ASP A 170 -1.06 -19.48 -20.02
C ASP A 170 0.21 -20.24 -20.39
N ALA A 171 1.38 -19.67 -20.11
CA ALA A 171 2.63 -20.33 -20.41
C ALA A 171 2.78 -21.65 -19.62
N PRO A 172 3.34 -22.70 -20.26
CA PRO A 172 3.31 -24.05 -19.76
C PRO A 172 3.95 -24.14 -18.38
N THR A 173 3.13 -24.39 -17.36
CA THR A 173 3.56 -24.61 -15.97
C THR A 173 4.11 -26.02 -15.84
N GLY A 174 5.16 -26.34 -16.59
CA GLY A 174 5.93 -27.57 -16.41
C GLY A 174 6.80 -27.51 -15.15
N ALA A 175 7.46 -28.61 -14.80
CA ALA A 175 8.41 -28.66 -13.67
C ALA A 175 9.50 -27.57 -13.73
N ALA A 176 9.83 -27.11 -14.94
CA ALA A 176 10.78 -26.01 -15.17
C ALA A 176 10.26 -24.64 -14.68
N ILE A 177 8.95 -24.44 -14.49
CA ILE A 177 8.30 -23.14 -14.29
C ILE A 177 7.48 -23.07 -12.97
N ALA A 178 7.44 -24.16 -12.19
CA ALA A 178 6.73 -24.22 -10.90
C ALA A 178 7.18 -23.15 -9.88
N TRP A 179 8.40 -22.62 -10.02
CA TRP A 179 8.92 -21.51 -9.21
C TRP A 179 8.18 -20.18 -9.40
N ARG A 180 7.33 -20.04 -10.44
CA ARG A 180 6.47 -18.85 -10.63
C ARG A 180 5.64 -18.51 -9.40
N GLN A 181 5.16 -19.51 -8.67
CA GLN A 181 4.36 -19.32 -7.45
C GLN A 181 5.20 -18.84 -6.25
N SER A 182 6.52 -18.97 -6.33
CA SER A 182 7.47 -18.54 -5.30
C SER A 182 8.07 -17.16 -5.59
N LEU A 183 7.65 -16.49 -6.68
CA LEU A 183 8.12 -15.16 -7.02
C LEU A 183 7.57 -14.14 -6.03
N LYS A 184 8.48 -13.34 -5.47
CA LYS A 184 8.14 -12.27 -4.54
C LYS A 184 8.43 -10.93 -5.18
N ALA A 185 7.62 -9.93 -4.84
CA ALA A 185 7.90 -8.55 -5.20
C ALA A 185 9.28 -8.14 -4.65
N GLY A 186 10.05 -7.38 -5.44
CA GLY A 186 11.40 -6.94 -5.10
C GLY A 186 12.53 -7.85 -5.59
N MET A 187 12.24 -8.95 -6.28
CA MET A 187 13.27 -9.73 -6.97
C MET A 187 13.80 -9.00 -8.21
N HIS A 188 15.10 -9.06 -8.44
CA HIS A 188 15.73 -8.54 -9.66
C HIS A 188 15.45 -9.45 -10.85
N VAL A 189 15.13 -8.82 -11.97
CA VAL A 189 14.82 -9.49 -13.23
C VAL A 189 15.53 -8.82 -14.39
N GLN A 190 16.05 -9.64 -15.28
CA GLN A 190 16.62 -9.21 -16.55
C GLN A 190 15.69 -9.63 -17.68
N ALA A 191 15.54 -8.78 -18.67
CA ALA A 191 14.70 -9.07 -19.83
C ALA A 191 15.55 -9.13 -21.09
N SER A 192 15.32 -10.16 -21.89
CA SER A 192 15.87 -10.26 -23.24
C SER A 192 14.74 -9.98 -24.22
N LEU A 193 14.85 -8.86 -24.93
CA LEU A 193 13.95 -8.48 -26.01
C LEU A 193 14.62 -8.80 -27.34
N GLU A 194 13.96 -9.60 -28.16
CA GLU A 194 14.40 -9.86 -29.52
C GLU A 194 14.00 -8.68 -30.41
N THR A 195 14.88 -7.68 -30.47
CA THR A 195 14.52 -6.33 -30.93
C THR A 195 14.69 -6.15 -32.45
N GLU A 196 15.32 -7.10 -33.17
CA GLU A 196 15.42 -7.06 -34.63
C GLU A 196 15.77 -8.43 -35.21
N ARG A 197 15.04 -8.88 -36.25
CA ARG A 197 15.49 -9.96 -37.14
C ARG A 197 16.36 -9.35 -38.22
N ARG A 198 17.66 -9.20 -37.97
CA ARG A 198 18.60 -8.82 -39.03
C ARG A 198 18.91 -10.03 -39.90
N THR A 199 18.85 -9.88 -41.22
CA THR A 199 19.40 -10.92 -42.10
C THR A 199 20.92 -10.89 -41.99
N LEU A 200 21.57 -12.06 -41.92
CA LEU A 200 23.04 -12.16 -41.83
C LEU A 200 23.75 -11.40 -42.97
N VAL A 201 23.06 -11.27 -44.11
CA VAL A 201 23.52 -10.56 -45.31
C VAL A 201 23.60 -9.05 -45.06
N GLU A 202 22.65 -8.45 -44.35
CA GLU A 202 22.68 -7.01 -44.01
C GLU A 202 23.78 -6.68 -43.01
N TRP A 203 24.02 -7.55 -42.02
CA TRP A 203 25.12 -7.38 -41.04
C TRP A 203 26.51 -7.41 -41.70
N ALA A 204 26.72 -8.31 -42.66
CA ALA A 204 28.01 -8.47 -43.33
C ALA A 204 28.36 -7.31 -44.30
N LEU A 205 27.36 -6.54 -44.76
CA LEU A 205 27.54 -5.48 -45.76
C LEU A 205 27.70 -4.06 -45.17
N GLU A 206 27.40 -3.86 -43.87
CA GLU A 206 27.62 -2.58 -43.16
C GLU A 206 29.07 -2.04 -43.25
N PRO A 207 30.14 -2.84 -43.06
CA PRO A 207 31.51 -2.32 -43.15
C PRO A 207 31.89 -1.87 -44.58
N LEU A 208 31.24 -2.43 -45.61
CA LEU A 208 31.49 -2.06 -47.00
C LEU A 208 30.70 -0.82 -47.44
N ALA A 209 29.52 -0.58 -46.87
CA ALA A 209 28.73 0.62 -47.13
C ALA A 209 29.38 1.89 -46.54
N ALA A 210 30.08 1.76 -45.40
CA ALA A 210 30.81 2.87 -44.76
C ALA A 210 31.90 3.48 -45.66
N TRP A 211 32.47 2.71 -46.60
CA TRP A 211 33.55 3.18 -47.47
C TRP A 211 33.06 4.06 -48.64
N ARG A 212 31.77 4.01 -48.99
CA ARG A 212 31.23 4.82 -50.10
C ARG A 212 30.75 6.21 -49.70
N VAL A 213 30.63 6.49 -48.41
CA VAL A 213 30.17 7.81 -47.90
C VAL A 213 31.35 8.72 -47.54
N ALA A 214 32.54 8.18 -47.31
CA ALA A 214 33.76 8.96 -47.02
C ALA A 214 34.47 9.56 -48.26
N ALA A 215 33.92 9.35 -49.46
CA ALA A 215 34.51 9.79 -50.73
C ALA A 215 33.68 10.89 -51.42
N LYS A 216 33.16 11.85 -50.66
CA LYS A 216 32.58 13.08 -51.21
C LYS A 216 32.98 14.31 -50.43
#